data_AF-A0A0F9FEE0-F1
#
_entry.id   AF-A0A0F9FEE0-F1
#
_cell.length_a   1.000
_cell.length_b   1.000
_cell.length_c   1.000
_cell.angle_alpha   90.00
_cell.angle_beta   90.00
_cell.angle_gamma   90.00
#
_symmetry.space_group_name_H-M   'P 1'
#
loop_
_entity.id
_entity.type
_entity.pdbx_description
1 polymer ?
#
loop_
_entity_poly.entity_id
_entity_poly.type
_entity_poly.pdbx_seq_one_letter_code
_entity_poly.pdbx_strand_id
1 'polypeptide(L)'
;NKITEIAGKLIKDFEENVFDEIYLFFTKFKTVMKSIPSKLRLLPIASGDSTSEKPEEGKLLGYYILEPSSEAIFSNLLPKYIEAQLRQAIFESLTAEFAARRVAMIAASENAEEVIDDLTRSYNRARQESITKELLEVVSGSEALAK
;
A
#
# COMPACT_ATOMS: atom_id res chain seq x y z
N ASN A 1 7.88 19.61 -7.25
CA ASN A 1 8.77 19.24 -6.14
C ASN A 1 8.07 19.48 -4.79
N LYS A 2 6.99 18.74 -4.49
CA LYS A 2 6.24 18.90 -3.22
C LYS A 2 6.95 18.24 -2.02
N ILE A 3 7.66 17.14 -2.26
CA ILE A 3 8.40 16.39 -1.23
C ILE A 3 9.54 17.25 -0.67
N THR A 4 10.28 17.97 -1.53
CA THR A 4 11.34 18.90 -1.08
C THR A 4 10.78 20.06 -0.28
N GLU A 5 9.59 20.56 -0.63
CA GLU A 5 8.93 21.65 0.09
C GLU A 5 8.49 21.20 1.50
N ILE A 6 7.91 20.00 1.59
CA ILE A 6 7.55 19.37 2.87
C ILE A 6 8.81 19.10 3.70
N ALA A 7 9.85 18.53 3.11
CA ALA A 7 11.12 18.28 3.80
C ALA A 7 11.75 19.58 4.31
N GLY A 8 11.80 20.63 3.48
CA GLY A 8 12.30 21.94 3.88
C GLY A 8 11.51 22.57 5.02
N LYS A 9 10.17 22.45 4.98
CA LYS A 9 9.31 22.92 6.08
C LYS A 9 9.57 22.14 7.38
N LEU A 10 9.65 20.81 7.31
CA LEU A 10 9.92 19.97 8.48
C LEU A 10 11.28 20.28 9.13
N ILE A 11 12.30 20.53 8.31
CA ILE A 11 13.63 20.93 8.80
C ILE A 11 13.55 22.29 9.49
N LYS A 12 12.90 23.27 8.85
CA LYS A 12 12.75 24.61 9.40
C LYS A 12 11.98 24.61 10.73
N ASP A 13 10.85 23.90 10.79
CA ASP A 13 10.03 23.81 12.01
C ASP A 13 10.81 23.12 13.15
N PHE A 14 11.73 22.19 12.83
CA PHE A 14 12.64 21.59 13.81
C PHE A 14 13.74 22.57 14.27
N GLU A 15 14.36 23.32 13.36
CA GLU A 15 15.35 24.36 13.68
C GLU A 15 14.77 25.49 14.54
N GLU A 16 13.51 25.86 14.30
CA GLU A 16 12.77 26.86 15.08
C GLU A 16 12.26 26.33 16.44
N ASN A 17 12.60 25.09 16.81
CA ASN A 17 12.13 24.39 18.02
C ASN A 17 10.58 24.35 18.13
N VAL A 18 9.88 24.30 16.99
CA VAL A 18 8.42 24.07 16.97
C VAL A 18 8.12 22.61 17.29
N PHE A 19 8.99 21.68 16.86
CA PHE A 19 8.91 20.26 17.14
C PHE A 19 10.26 19.71 17.61
N ASP A 20 10.26 18.98 18.73
CA ASP A 20 11.47 18.32 19.26
C ASP A 20 11.75 16.96 18.60
N GLU A 21 10.71 16.29 18.08
CA GLU A 21 10.80 14.97 17.46
C GLU A 21 9.79 14.80 16.33
N ILE A 22 10.24 14.27 15.20
CA ILE A 22 9.41 14.03 14.01
C ILE A 22 9.46 12.53 13.69
N TYR A 23 8.30 11.90 13.74
CA TYR A 23 8.11 10.50 13.40
C TYR A 23 7.33 10.36 12.09
N LEU A 24 7.81 9.49 11.22
CA LEU A 24 7.17 9.10 9.98
C LEU A 24 6.51 7.73 10.16
N PHE A 25 5.18 7.70 10.04
CA PHE A 25 4.40 6.48 9.99
C PHE A 25 4.09 6.15 8.54
N PHE A 26 4.46 4.95 8.11
CA PHE A 26 4.29 4.51 6.74
C PHE A 26 4.13 2.99 6.70
N THR A 27 3.68 2.48 5.56
CA THR A 27 3.49 1.05 5.39
C THR A 27 4.67 0.48 4.62
N LYS A 28 5.51 -0.28 5.30
CA LYS A 28 6.64 -0.96 4.68
C LYS A 28 6.16 -2.12 3.83
N PHE A 29 6.45 -2.06 2.54
CA PHE A 29 6.16 -3.14 1.61
C PHE A 29 7.15 -4.30 1.84
N LYS A 30 6.64 -5.50 2.18
CA LYS A 30 7.47 -6.72 2.25
C LYS A 30 7.14 -7.67 1.12
N THR A 31 5.87 -8.01 0.95
CA THR A 31 5.35 -8.81 -0.16
C THR A 31 3.96 -8.33 -0.54
N VAL A 32 3.42 -8.84 -1.65
CA VAL A 32 2.06 -8.50 -2.10
C VAL A 32 1.00 -8.86 -1.05
N MET A 33 1.23 -9.92 -0.27
CA MET A 33 0.32 -10.38 0.78
C MET A 33 0.63 -9.80 2.17
N LYS A 34 1.80 -9.19 2.37
CA LYS A 34 2.26 -8.73 3.68
C LYS A 34 2.86 -7.33 3.60
N SER A 35 2.14 -6.40 4.20
CA SER A 35 2.58 -5.03 4.47
C SER A 35 2.72 -4.84 5.99
N ILE A 36 3.74 -4.08 6.41
CA ILE A 36 4.07 -3.92 7.84
C ILE A 36 3.97 -2.43 8.21
N PRO A 37 3.03 -2.02 9.06
CA PRO A 37 3.00 -0.68 9.61
C PRO A 37 4.32 -0.40 10.34
N SER A 38 5.05 0.60 9.86
CA SER A 38 6.39 0.91 10.33
C SER A 38 6.44 2.35 10.81
N LYS A 39 7.20 2.55 11.89
CA LYS A 39 7.55 3.88 12.41
C LYS A 39 9.01 4.12 12.13
N LEU A 40 9.34 5.29 11.60
CA LEU A 40 10.70 5.77 11.42
C LEU A 40 10.83 7.11 12.13
N ARG A 41 11.85 7.26 12.97
CA ARG A 41 12.21 8.57 13.52
C ARG A 41 12.99 9.33 12.44
N LEU A 42 12.41 10.42 11.95
CA LEU A 42 13.00 11.24 10.88
C LEU A 42 13.95 12.29 11.46
N LEU A 43 13.53 12.96 12.53
CA LEU A 43 14.33 13.92 13.28
C LEU A 43 14.06 13.76 14.80
N PRO A 44 15.06 13.96 15.68
CA PRO A 44 16.48 14.02 15.39
C PRO A 44 17.00 12.69 14.84
N ILE A 45 18.00 12.74 13.97
CA ILE A 45 18.63 11.54 13.40
C ILE A 45 19.33 10.80 14.54
N ALA A 46 18.85 9.60 14.87
CA ALA A 46 19.45 8.79 15.91
C ALA A 46 20.86 8.36 15.47
N SER A 47 21.88 8.80 16.20
CA SER A 47 23.25 8.31 16.09
C SER A 47 23.31 6.89 16.65
N GLY A 48 22.99 5.89 15.83
CA GLY A 48 23.32 4.49 16.14
C GLY A 48 22.16 3.53 16.38
N ASP A 49 21.21 3.46 15.44
CA ASP A 49 20.49 2.19 15.18
C ASP A 49 21.01 1.55 13.89
N SER A 50 22.33 1.29 13.86
CA SER A 50 22.92 0.32 12.94
C SER A 50 22.50 -1.08 13.38
N THR A 51 21.25 -1.46 13.09
CA THR A 51 20.81 -2.87 13.08
C THR A 51 21.30 -3.61 11.83
N SER A 52 22.16 -2.99 11.03
CA SER A 52 23.09 -3.69 10.15
C SER A 52 24.32 -4.04 10.98
N GLU A 53 24.58 -5.34 11.13
CA GLU A 53 25.83 -5.98 11.53
C GLU A 53 26.94 -5.00 11.92
N LYS A 54 27.39 -5.08 13.18
CA LYS A 54 28.63 -4.46 13.63
C LYS A 54 29.64 -4.59 12.49
N PRO A 55 30.11 -3.49 11.88
CA PRO A 55 31.18 -3.62 10.89
C PRO A 55 32.31 -4.33 11.61
N GLU A 56 32.82 -5.42 11.04
CA GLU A 56 34.03 -6.07 11.52
C GLU A 56 35.05 -4.97 11.83
N GLU A 57 35.49 -4.90 13.08
CA GLU A 57 36.53 -3.97 13.51
C GLU A 57 37.72 -4.11 12.55
N GLY A 58 37.95 -3.10 11.71
CA GLY A 58 39.21 -2.98 10.97
C GLY A 58 39.16 -2.86 9.45
N LYS A 59 38.02 -2.69 8.78
CA LYS A 59 38.03 -2.39 7.33
C LYS A 59 37.23 -1.15 6.96
N LEU A 60 37.98 -0.18 6.40
CA LEU A 60 37.58 1.08 5.77
C LEU A 60 37.48 2.31 6.68
N LEU A 61 38.62 2.73 7.25
CA LEU A 61 38.91 4.15 7.46
C LEU A 61 40.09 4.51 6.57
N GLY A 62 39.83 4.60 5.26
CA GLY A 62 40.73 5.34 4.38
C GLY A 62 40.73 6.80 4.83
N TYR A 63 41.88 7.46 4.85
CA TYR A 63 41.97 8.89 5.13
C TYR A 63 41.26 9.65 4.00
N TYR A 64 39.99 10.01 4.20
CA TYR A 64 39.25 10.86 3.27
C TYR A 64 39.65 12.31 3.49
N ILE A 65 40.11 12.97 2.44
CA ILE A 65 40.29 14.43 2.44
C ILE A 65 38.89 15.02 2.21
N LEU A 66 38.33 15.64 3.25
CA LEU A 66 37.02 16.28 3.22
C LEU A 66 37.19 17.75 2.82
N GLU A 67 36.86 18.07 1.56
CA GLU A 67 36.77 19.46 1.10
C GLU A 67 35.30 19.85 0.95
N PRO A 68 34.82 21.00 1.47
CA PRO A 68 35.57 22.06 2.16
C PRO A 68 35.70 21.89 3.69
N SER A 69 34.70 21.29 4.36
CA SER A 69 34.78 20.84 5.76
C SER A 69 33.73 19.76 6.00
N SER A 70 33.93 18.92 7.02
CA SER A 70 32.94 17.89 7.40
C SER A 70 31.54 18.49 7.62
N GLU A 71 31.46 19.57 8.40
CA GLU A 71 30.20 20.27 8.70
C GLU A 71 29.50 20.80 7.44
N ALA A 72 30.26 21.38 6.50
CA ALA A 72 29.70 21.89 5.26
C ALA A 72 29.17 20.77 4.34
N ILE A 73 29.76 19.58 4.42
CA ILE A 73 29.25 18.41 3.69
C ILE A 73 27.96 17.91 4.35
N PHE A 74 27.94 17.79 5.68
CA PHE A 74 26.75 17.34 6.42
C PHE A 74 25.58 18.30 6.26
N SER A 75 25.78 19.61 6.33
CA SER A 75 24.71 20.60 6.14
C SER A 75 24.03 20.51 4.77
N ASN A 76 24.78 20.14 3.73
CA ASN A 76 24.24 19.91 2.40
C ASN A 76 23.61 18.52 2.21
N LEU A 77 24.08 17.52 2.96
CA LEU A 77 23.64 16.13 2.84
C LEU A 77 22.38 15.85 3.65
N LEU A 78 22.22 16.48 4.81
CA LEU A 78 21.09 16.29 5.72
C LEU A 78 19.72 16.54 5.05
N PRO A 79 19.50 17.65 4.32
CA PRO A 79 18.22 17.87 3.63
C PRO A 79 17.94 16.81 2.57
N LYS A 80 18.97 16.37 1.82
CA LYS A 80 18.85 15.33 0.80
C LYS A 80 18.54 13.96 1.42
N TYR A 81 19.11 13.67 2.58
CA TYR A 81 18.82 12.44 3.32
C TYR A 81 17.35 12.39 3.76
N ILE A 82 16.84 13.46 4.36
CA ILE A 82 15.44 13.57 4.80
C ILE A 82 14.49 13.44 3.60
N GLU A 83 14.81 14.11 2.50
CA GLU A 83 14.03 14.00 1.26
C GLU A 83 14.00 12.56 0.72
N ALA A 84 15.15 11.88 0.72
CA ALA A 84 15.25 10.48 0.29
C ALA A 84 14.43 9.55 1.19
N GLN A 85 14.48 9.72 2.51
CA GLN A 85 13.69 8.93 3.47
C GLN A 85 12.19 9.14 3.26
N LEU A 86 11.76 10.39 3.12
CA LEU A 86 10.35 10.72 2.88
C LEU A 86 9.87 10.11 1.56
N ARG A 87 10.68 10.23 0.50
CA ARG A 87 10.38 9.66 -0.81
C ARG A 87 10.28 8.13 -0.77
N GLN A 88 11.21 7.48 -0.10
CA GLN A 88 11.20 6.04 0.09
C GLN A 88 9.92 5.59 0.80
N ALA A 89 9.58 6.21 1.93
CA ALA A 89 8.39 5.87 2.70
C ALA A 89 7.08 6.05 1.93
N ILE A 90 6.99 7.12 1.11
CA ILE A 90 5.84 7.36 0.23
C ILE A 90 5.72 6.25 -0.81
N PHE A 91 6.83 5.90 -1.49
CA PHE A 91 6.80 4.84 -2.48
C PHE A 91 6.49 3.48 -1.88
N GLU A 92 7.08 3.12 -0.73
CA GLU A 92 6.76 1.88 -0.04
C GLU A 92 5.27 1.80 0.35
N SER A 93 4.71 2.89 0.85
CA SER A 93 3.28 2.95 1.21
C SER A 93 2.37 2.80 0.01
N LEU A 94 2.69 3.49 -1.09
CA LEU A 94 1.93 3.46 -2.32
C LEU A 94 2.02 2.08 -3.01
N THR A 95 3.18 1.42 -2.97
CA THR A 95 3.32 0.04 -3.42
C THR A 95 2.51 -0.92 -2.55
N ALA A 96 2.55 -0.76 -1.23
CA ALA A 96 1.76 -1.59 -0.31
C ALA A 96 0.25 -1.39 -0.50
N GLU A 97 -0.20 -0.16 -0.74
CA GLU A 97 -1.59 0.16 -1.05
C GLU A 97 -2.03 -0.51 -2.36
N PHE A 98 -1.26 -0.38 -3.43
CA PHE A 98 -1.60 -1.01 -4.71
C PHE A 98 -1.62 -2.54 -4.62
N ALA A 99 -0.67 -3.13 -3.89
CA ALA A 99 -0.67 -4.56 -3.64
C ALA A 99 -1.92 -5.02 -2.88
N ALA A 100 -2.25 -4.35 -1.76
CA ALA A 100 -3.42 -4.66 -0.96
C ALA A 100 -4.72 -4.48 -1.77
N ARG A 101 -4.84 -3.38 -2.52
CA ARG A 101 -5.97 -3.12 -3.41
C ARG A 101 -6.11 -4.21 -4.46
N ARG A 102 -5.01 -4.64 -5.09
CA ARG A 102 -5.04 -5.69 -6.11
C ARG A 102 -5.54 -7.02 -5.54
N VAL A 103 -5.07 -7.42 -4.36
CA VAL A 103 -5.51 -8.65 -3.69
C VAL A 103 -7.00 -8.57 -3.34
N ALA A 104 -7.46 -7.44 -2.80
CA ALA A 104 -8.86 -7.22 -2.49
C ALA A 104 -9.75 -7.29 -3.74
N MET A 105 -9.28 -6.75 -4.88
CA MET A 105 -10.02 -6.81 -6.15
C MET A 105 -10.05 -8.22 -6.75
N ILE A 106 -8.97 -9.00 -6.62
CA ILE A 106 -8.97 -10.42 -7.05
C ILE A 106 -10.02 -11.20 -6.25
N ALA A 107 -10.00 -11.08 -4.93
CA ALA A 107 -10.99 -11.73 -4.08
C ALA A 107 -12.43 -11.27 -4.38
N ALA A 108 -12.63 -9.98 -4.68
CA ALA A 108 -13.93 -9.48 -5.08
C ALA A 108 -14.41 -10.06 -6.42
N SER A 109 -13.52 -10.22 -7.40
CA SER A 109 -13.83 -10.84 -8.69
C SER A 109 -14.17 -12.31 -8.54
N GLU A 110 -13.41 -13.06 -7.74
CA GLU A 110 -13.67 -14.48 -7.45
C GLU A 110 -15.05 -14.64 -6.78
N ASN A 111 -15.36 -13.82 -5.77
CA ASN A 111 -16.68 -13.84 -5.11
C ASN A 111 -17.82 -13.46 -6.08
N ALA A 112 -17.58 -12.53 -7.01
CA ALA A 112 -18.58 -12.15 -8.00
C ALA A 112 -18.86 -13.29 -8.99
N GLU A 113 -17.84 -14.05 -9.37
CA GLU A 113 -17.99 -15.23 -10.23
C GLU A 113 -18.84 -16.31 -9.56
N GLU A 114 -18.61 -16.58 -8.27
CA GLU A 114 -19.46 -17.49 -7.48
C GLU A 114 -20.94 -17.04 -7.46
N VAL A 115 -21.18 -15.74 -7.25
CA VAL A 115 -22.55 -15.18 -7.24
C VAL A 115 -23.21 -15.28 -8.62
N ILE A 116 -22.46 -15.06 -9.70
CA ILE A 116 -22.95 -15.19 -11.07
C ILE A 116 -23.37 -16.63 -11.35
N ASP A 117 -22.56 -17.60 -10.95
CA ASP A 117 -22.86 -19.03 -11.13
C ASP A 117 -24.15 -19.43 -10.41
N ASP A 118 -24.33 -18.99 -9.16
CA ASP A 118 -25.52 -19.28 -8.38
C ASP A 118 -26.78 -18.61 -8.95
N LEU A 119 -26.68 -17.35 -9.36
CA LEU A 119 -27.76 -16.64 -10.04
C LEU A 119 -28.12 -17.31 -11.37
N THR A 120 -27.13 -17.81 -12.11
CA THR A 120 -27.34 -18.51 -13.39
C THR A 120 -28.09 -19.82 -13.18
N ARG A 121 -27.73 -20.59 -12.15
CA ARG A 121 -28.47 -21.81 -11.77
C ARG A 121 -29.91 -21.49 -11.39
N SER A 122 -30.11 -20.46 -10.55
CA SER A 122 -31.44 -20.01 -10.14
C SER A 122 -32.30 -19.54 -11.33
N TYR A 123 -31.71 -18.77 -12.25
CA TYR A 123 -32.37 -18.30 -13.45
C TYR A 123 -32.82 -19.46 -14.34
N ASN A 124 -31.95 -20.45 -14.59
CA ASN A 124 -32.30 -21.60 -15.41
C ASN A 124 -33.41 -22.44 -14.78
N ARG A 125 -33.41 -22.59 -13.45
CA ARG A 125 -34.49 -23.27 -12.72
C ARG A 125 -35.81 -22.52 -12.87
N ALA A 126 -35.83 -21.21 -12.58
CA ALA A 126 -37.03 -20.38 -12.72
C ALA A 126 -37.56 -20.38 -14.17
N ARG A 127 -36.67 -20.37 -15.16
CA ARG A 127 -37.03 -20.48 -16.57
C ARG A 127 -37.74 -21.79 -16.88
N GLN A 128 -37.21 -22.91 -16.37
CA GLN A 128 -37.83 -24.23 -16.55
C GLN A 128 -39.20 -24.31 -15.87
N GLU A 129 -39.32 -23.79 -14.65
CA GLU A 129 -40.60 -23.70 -13.92
C GLU A 129 -41.64 -22.85 -14.65
N SER A 130 -41.22 -21.77 -15.32
CA SER A 130 -42.11 -20.95 -16.17
C SER A 130 -42.59 -21.71 -17.41
N ILE A 131 -41.68 -22.38 -18.13
CA ILE A 131 -42.02 -23.15 -19.33
C ILE A 131 -43.01 -24.28 -18.98
N THR A 132 -42.76 -25.02 -17.90
CA THR A 132 -43.67 -26.10 -17.48
C THR A 132 -45.03 -25.56 -17.06
N LYS A 133 -45.07 -24.41 -16.37
CA LYS A 133 -46.33 -23.74 -16.01
C LYS A 133 -47.11 -23.31 -17.24
N GLU A 134 -46.47 -22.66 -18.22
CA GLU A 134 -47.11 -22.25 -19.47
C GLU A 134 -47.68 -23.46 -20.24
N LEU A 135 -46.92 -24.56 -20.33
CA LEU A 135 -47.39 -25.79 -20.98
C LEU A 135 -48.61 -26.39 -20.27
N LEU A 136 -48.60 -26.42 -18.93
CA LEU A 136 -49.74 -26.90 -18.14
C LEU A 136 -50.98 -26.03 -18.35
N GLU A 137 -50.81 -24.70 -18.40
CA GLU A 137 -51.90 -23.77 -18.69
C GLU A 137 -52.50 -24.01 -20.09
N VAL A 138 -51.67 -24.21 -21.12
CA VAL A 138 -52.13 -24.51 -22.49
C VAL A 138 -52.89 -25.84 -22.57
N VAL A 139 -52.38 -26.90 -21.95
CA VAL A 139 -53.04 -28.22 -21.96
C VAL A 139 -54.35 -28.16 -21.19
N SER A 140 -54.36 -27.58 -19.99
CA SER A 140 -55.57 -27.46 -19.17
C SER A 140 -56.67 -26.63 -19.84
N GLY A 141 -56.31 -25.52 -20.51
CA GLY A 141 -57.25 -24.72 -21.30
C GLY A 141 -57.79 -25.45 -22.53
N SER A 142 -56.95 -26.27 -23.19
CA SER A 142 -57.39 -27.08 -24.34
C SER A 142 -58.36 -28.19 -23.95
N GLU A 143 -58.12 -28.88 -22.82
CA GLU A 143 -59.03 -29.89 -22.28
C GLU A 143 -60.38 -29.29 -21.84
N ALA A 144 -60.37 -28.06 -21.29
CA ALA A 144 -61.60 -27.37 -20.88
C ALA A 144 -62.52 -27.03 -22.06
N LEU A 145 -61.98 -26.84 -23.27
CA LEU A 145 -62.75 -26.58 -24.50
C LEU A 145 -63.29 -27.85 -25.18
N ALA A 146 -62.71 -29.01 -24.87
CA ALA A 146 -63.09 -30.29 -25.46
C ALA A 146 -64.30 -30.95 -24.75
N LYS A 147 -64.82 -30.32 -23.70
CA LYS A 147 -65.91 -30.81 -22.85
C LYS A 147 -67.14 -29.93 -22.99
#